data_AF-A0A940AJL4-F1
#
_entry.id   AF-A0A940AJL4-F1
#
_cell.length_a   1.000
_cell.length_b   1.000
_cell.length_c   1.000
_cell.angle_alpha   90.00
_cell.angle_beta   90.00
_cell.angle_gamma   90.00
#
_symmetry.space_group_name_H-M   'P 1'
#
loop_
_entity.id
_entity.type
_entity.pdbx_description
1 polymer ?
#
loop_
_entity_poly.entity_id
_entity_poly.type
_entity_poly.pdbx_seq_one_letter_code
_entity_poly.pdbx_strand_id
1 'polypeptide(L)'
;MKEFNPLTRQLAPLIIFIVLIIVITLIIGGSRLPEDQKDLRDSSKLEMRLSPFSYQPPARTDSVKNTELRLPEPEAVLAAAARDISSAQYPRAEDQLRTALIFYPNDRRILNLLGTVLFMQKKYPEADGIFRLMTMMNPDDTVAYTNLSAVLASQKRYQEAIVNARKVYLKEPDSPIAALNLSSMYSLNGDTSEALEYFRKAYEKLGENILPLSYNSNFDNIRKEKLFQNIVREIREKRKSVSE
;
A
#
# COMPACT_ATOMS: atom_id res chain seq x y z
N MET A 1 -30.51 21.99 28.86
CA MET A 1 -30.02 20.72 29.45
C MET A 1 -29.52 19.85 28.30
N LYS A 2 -28.20 19.61 28.19
CA LYS A 2 -27.64 18.74 27.15
C LYS A 2 -27.76 17.30 27.61
N GLU A 3 -28.55 16.50 26.91
CA GLU A 3 -28.64 15.05 27.12
C GLU A 3 -27.27 14.42 26.81
N PHE A 4 -26.64 13.82 27.82
CA PHE A 4 -25.41 13.06 27.65
C PHE A 4 -25.74 11.72 26.95
N ASN A 5 -25.01 11.44 25.87
CA ASN A 5 -25.16 10.24 25.03
C ASN A 5 -25.13 8.94 25.87
N PRO A 6 -26.11 8.03 25.76
CA PRO A 6 -26.21 6.82 26.58
C PRO A 6 -24.99 5.88 26.46
N LEU A 7 -24.25 5.91 25.34
CA LEU A 7 -22.99 5.17 25.19
C LEU A 7 -21.91 5.64 26.19
N THR A 8 -21.85 6.95 26.48
CA THR A 8 -20.87 7.49 27.43
C THR A 8 -21.15 7.06 28.86
N ARG A 9 -22.42 6.74 29.19
CA ARG A 9 -22.81 6.23 30.51
C ARG A 9 -22.40 4.77 30.71
N GLN A 10 -22.48 3.95 29.66
CA GLN A 10 -22.03 2.55 29.71
C GLN A 10 -20.51 2.40 29.73
N LEU A 11 -19.79 3.31 29.05
CA LEU A 11 -18.32 3.26 28.97
C LEU A 11 -17.62 4.02 30.11
N ALA A 12 -18.35 4.86 30.86
CA ALA A 12 -17.83 5.60 32.01
C ALA A 12 -17.01 4.74 33.01
N PRO A 13 -17.47 3.56 33.49
CA PRO A 13 -16.68 2.76 34.42
C PRO A 13 -15.39 2.21 33.80
N LEU A 14 -15.39 1.88 32.50
CA LEU A 14 -14.20 1.39 31.78
C LEU A 14 -13.15 2.52 31.63
N ILE A 15 -13.60 3.73 31.29
CA ILE A 15 -12.74 4.90 31.16
C ILE A 15 -12.11 5.26 32.51
N ILE A 16 -12.90 5.25 33.60
CA ILE A 16 -12.40 5.50 34.95
C ILE A 16 -11.34 4.46 35.34
N PHE A 17 -11.56 3.18 35.02
CA PHE A 17 -10.61 2.11 35.31
C PHE A 17 -9.27 2.26 34.55
N ILE A 18 -9.31 2.62 33.27
CA ILE A 18 -8.10 2.88 32.47
C ILE A 18 -7.32 4.08 32.99
N VAL A 19 -8.00 5.17 33.34
CA VAL A 19 -7.36 6.36 33.93
C VAL A 19 -6.75 6.02 35.29
N LEU A 20 -7.42 5.19 36.10
CA LEU A 20 -6.89 4.75 37.39
C LEU A 20 -5.60 3.94 37.22
N ILE A 21 -5.53 3.04 36.23
CA ILE A 21 -4.32 2.28 35.91
C ILE A 21 -3.19 3.22 35.48
N ILE A 22 -3.45 4.20 34.62
CA ILE A 22 -2.42 5.16 34.18
C ILE A 22 -1.91 5.98 35.36
N VAL A 23 -2.81 6.46 36.23
CA VAL A 23 -2.45 7.21 37.44
C VAL A 23 -1.67 6.35 38.42
N ILE A 24 -2.07 5.09 38.65
CA ILE A 24 -1.33 4.16 39.52
C ILE A 24 0.07 3.87 38.92
N THR A 25 0.18 3.67 37.61
CA THR A 25 1.48 3.45 36.94
C THR A 25 2.38 4.68 37.05
N LEU A 26 1.81 5.89 36.99
CA LEU A 26 2.56 7.15 37.17
C LEU A 26 2.95 7.38 38.63
N ILE A 27 2.11 7.01 39.58
CA ILE A 27 2.40 7.12 41.02
C ILE A 27 3.48 6.11 41.42
N ILE A 28 3.38 4.86 40.94
CA ILE A 28 4.37 3.80 41.22
C ILE A 28 5.68 4.07 40.45
N GLY A 29 5.61 4.55 39.20
CA GLY A 29 6.78 4.92 38.40
C GLY A 29 7.46 6.23 38.81
N GLY A 30 6.77 7.08 39.58
CA GLY A 30 7.24 8.39 40.03
C GLY A 30 7.76 8.46 41.46
N SER A 31 7.78 7.35 42.21
CA SER A 31 8.17 7.37 43.63
C SER A 31 9.11 6.22 44.01
N ARG A 32 10.36 6.31 43.53
CA ARG A 32 11.58 5.78 44.16
C ARG A 32 12.81 6.25 43.37
N LEU A 33 13.26 7.47 43.64
CA LEU A 33 14.65 7.84 43.44
C LEU A 33 15.41 7.37 44.70
N PRO A 34 16.41 6.47 44.60
CA PRO A 34 17.31 6.21 45.71
C PRO A 34 18.13 7.46 45.99
N GLU A 35 18.02 7.91 47.24
CA GLU A 35 18.79 8.98 47.85
C GLU A 35 20.25 8.51 48.04
N ASP A 36 21.09 8.73 47.03
CA ASP A 36 22.54 8.90 47.19
C ASP A 36 23.11 9.68 45.99
N GLN A 37 23.09 11.00 46.12
CA GLN A 37 23.98 11.88 45.37
C GLN A 37 25.00 12.47 46.32
N LYS A 38 26.12 11.76 46.52
CA LYS A 38 27.36 12.44 46.92
C LYS A 38 28.62 12.15 46.11
N ASP A 39 28.62 11.20 45.16
CA ASP A 39 29.87 10.80 44.48
C ASP A 39 29.88 10.83 42.93
N LEU A 40 29.00 11.60 42.29
CA LEU A 40 29.02 11.81 40.82
C LEU A 40 30.09 12.80 40.34
N ARG A 41 31.33 12.69 40.84
CA ARG A 41 32.49 13.46 40.33
C ARG A 41 33.63 12.62 39.77
N ASP A 42 33.52 11.29 39.75
CA ASP A 42 34.63 10.46 39.27
C ASP A 42 34.23 9.60 38.06
N SER A 43 34.42 10.18 36.88
CA SER A 43 34.18 9.58 35.56
C SER A 43 35.13 8.41 35.22
N SER A 44 36.03 8.03 36.12
CA SER A 44 37.04 7.00 35.91
C SER A 44 36.53 5.55 36.09
N LYS A 45 35.36 5.33 36.71
CA LYS A 45 34.82 3.98 37.00
C LYS A 45 33.84 3.42 35.97
N LEU A 46 33.47 4.18 34.93
CA LEU A 46 32.65 3.69 33.82
C LEU A 46 33.47 3.05 32.69
N GLU A 47 34.79 3.02 32.83
CA GLU A 47 35.64 2.19 31.99
C GLU A 47 35.61 0.77 32.53
N MET A 48 34.85 -0.11 31.87
CA MET A 48 35.19 -1.52 31.60
C MET A 48 33.95 -2.44 31.63
N ARG A 49 33.21 -2.46 30.52
CA ARG A 49 32.67 -3.71 29.92
C ARG A 49 32.10 -3.57 28.51
N LEU A 50 32.63 -2.64 27.72
CA LEU A 50 32.61 -2.74 26.27
C LEU A 50 34.08 -2.83 25.86
N SER A 51 34.52 -4.00 25.41
CA SER A 51 35.81 -4.10 24.71
C SER A 51 35.79 -3.07 23.57
N PRO A 52 36.81 -2.20 23.44
CA PRO A 52 36.80 -1.21 22.38
C PRO A 52 36.99 -1.98 21.07
N PHE A 53 35.92 -2.18 20.32
CA PHE A 53 36.08 -2.01 18.88
C PHE A 53 36.55 -0.57 18.73
N SER A 54 37.86 -0.38 18.71
CA SER A 54 38.49 0.87 18.32
C SER A 54 38.13 1.05 16.85
N TYR A 55 36.95 1.59 16.60
CA TYR A 55 36.61 2.14 15.31
C TYR A 55 37.58 3.30 15.09
N GLN A 56 38.69 2.99 14.43
CA GLN A 56 39.53 3.98 13.81
C GLN A 56 38.81 4.33 12.50
N PRO A 57 38.14 5.50 12.41
CA PRO A 57 37.71 5.97 11.11
C PRO A 57 38.95 5.97 10.20
N PRO A 58 38.85 5.45 8.97
CA PRO A 58 39.99 5.47 8.06
C PRO A 58 40.53 6.90 7.99
N ALA A 59 41.86 7.04 8.04
CA ALA A 59 42.51 8.34 7.92
C ALA A 59 41.90 9.06 6.71
N ARG A 60 41.46 10.32 6.90
CA ARG A 60 41.02 11.17 5.79
C ARG A 60 42.17 11.23 4.80
N THR A 61 42.08 10.44 3.74
CA THR A 61 42.93 10.63 2.58
C THR A 61 42.46 11.92 1.94
N ASP A 62 43.35 12.89 1.77
CA ASP A 62 43.11 14.18 1.10
C ASP A 62 42.74 14.06 -0.40
N SER A 63 42.24 12.89 -0.81
CA SER A 63 41.78 12.53 -2.15
C SER A 63 40.27 12.26 -2.23
N VAL A 64 39.51 12.48 -1.16
CA VAL A 64 38.06 12.66 -1.32
C VAL A 64 37.90 14.00 -2.03
N LYS A 65 37.95 13.98 -3.37
CA LYS A 65 37.33 15.03 -4.18
C LYS A 65 36.01 15.32 -3.49
N ASN A 66 35.80 16.58 -3.09
CA ASN A 66 34.51 17.09 -2.66
C ASN A 66 33.51 16.79 -3.77
N THR A 67 33.00 15.57 -3.76
CA THR A 67 32.00 15.10 -4.67
C THR A 67 30.78 15.68 -4.01
N GLU A 68 30.36 16.85 -4.50
CA GLU A 68 29.10 17.45 -4.08
C GLU A 68 28.09 16.31 -3.98
N LEU A 69 27.50 16.14 -2.78
CA LEU A 69 26.47 15.15 -2.57
C LEU A 69 25.31 15.53 -3.48
N ARG A 70 25.33 15.01 -4.71
CA ARG A 70 24.31 15.28 -5.69
C ARG A 70 23.13 14.43 -5.31
N LEU A 71 22.14 15.08 -4.70
CA LEU A 71 20.86 14.47 -4.41
C LEU A 71 20.32 13.88 -5.72
N PRO A 72 19.81 12.63 -5.70
CA PRO A 72 19.22 12.07 -6.88
C PRO A 72 18.03 12.94 -7.29
N GLU A 73 18.03 13.44 -8.52
CA GLU A 73 16.88 14.18 -9.04
C GLU A 73 15.69 13.21 -9.16
N PRO A 74 14.49 13.53 -8.61
CA PRO A 74 13.34 12.62 -8.62
C PRO A 74 13.02 12.12 -10.02
N GLU A 75 13.03 13.01 -11.00
CA GLU A 75 12.74 12.71 -12.41
C GLU A 75 13.75 11.73 -13.00
N ALA A 76 15.03 11.86 -12.66
CA ALA A 76 16.07 10.96 -13.14
C ALA A 76 15.91 9.56 -12.54
N VAL A 77 15.57 9.47 -11.24
CA VAL A 77 15.28 8.19 -10.58
C VAL A 77 14.05 7.53 -11.18
N LEU A 78 12.95 8.27 -11.35
CA LEU A 78 11.72 7.75 -11.93
C LEU A 78 11.95 7.20 -13.35
N ALA A 79 12.73 7.92 -14.17
CA ALA A 79 13.09 7.48 -15.50
C ALA A 79 14.00 6.23 -15.49
N ALA A 80 14.97 6.16 -14.56
CA ALA A 80 15.83 4.99 -14.40
C ALA A 80 15.03 3.76 -13.95
N ALA A 81 14.22 3.91 -12.91
CA ALA A 81 13.35 2.86 -12.41
C ALA A 81 12.37 2.37 -13.48
N ALA A 82 11.79 3.27 -14.28
CA ALA A 82 10.92 2.89 -15.39
C ALA A 82 11.65 2.03 -16.44
N ARG A 83 12.89 2.39 -16.82
CA ARG A 83 13.71 1.57 -17.73
C ARG A 83 14.03 0.20 -17.16
N ASP A 84 14.37 0.14 -15.86
CA ASP A 84 14.65 -1.10 -15.17
C ASP A 84 13.40 -1.98 -15.09
N ILE A 85 12.22 -1.42 -14.81
CA ILE A 85 10.93 -2.13 -14.84
C ILE A 85 10.64 -2.70 -16.23
N SER A 86 10.80 -1.90 -17.29
CA SER A 86 10.60 -2.35 -18.67
C SER A 86 11.57 -3.47 -19.08
N SER A 87 12.75 -3.51 -18.47
CA SER A 87 13.77 -4.55 -18.67
C SER A 87 13.68 -5.70 -17.65
N ALA A 88 12.58 -5.76 -16.87
CA ALA A 88 12.35 -6.71 -15.77
C ALA A 88 13.46 -6.76 -14.71
N GLN A 89 14.25 -5.70 -14.58
CA GLN A 89 15.31 -5.53 -13.58
C GLN A 89 14.74 -5.00 -12.25
N TYR A 90 13.73 -5.69 -11.71
CA TYR A 90 13.00 -5.23 -10.52
C TYR A 90 13.88 -4.99 -9.28
N PRO A 91 14.92 -5.80 -8.98
CA PRO A 91 15.79 -5.52 -7.84
C PRO A 91 16.58 -4.21 -7.97
N ARG A 92 17.00 -3.85 -9.19
CA ARG A 92 17.70 -2.58 -9.45
C ARG A 92 16.76 -1.39 -9.30
N ALA A 93 15.54 -1.51 -9.84
CA ALA A 93 14.51 -0.48 -9.68
C ALA A 93 14.17 -0.28 -8.19
N GLU A 94 14.04 -1.36 -7.41
CA GLU A 94 13.77 -1.27 -5.98
C GLU A 94 14.86 -0.51 -5.22
N ASP A 95 16.13 -0.85 -5.45
CA ASP A 95 17.27 -0.22 -4.76
C ASP A 95 17.34 1.30 -5.02
N GLN A 96 17.16 1.70 -6.28
CA GLN A 96 17.11 3.10 -6.68
C GLN A 96 15.93 3.84 -6.04
N LEU A 97 14.73 3.25 -6.06
CA LEU A 97 13.53 3.87 -5.50
C LEU A 97 13.61 3.98 -3.98
N ARG A 98 14.14 2.96 -3.28
CA ARG A 98 14.37 3.03 -1.83
C ARG A 98 15.40 4.10 -1.47
N THR A 99 16.48 4.20 -2.23
CA THR A 99 17.48 5.27 -2.05
C THR A 99 16.85 6.64 -2.23
N ALA A 100 16.00 6.81 -3.25
CA ALA A 100 15.34 8.09 -3.48
C ALA A 100 14.31 8.45 -2.40
N LEU A 101 13.63 7.47 -1.79
CA LEU A 101 12.73 7.72 -0.66
C LEU A 101 13.44 8.24 0.59
N ILE A 102 14.75 8.05 0.74
CA ILE A 102 15.52 8.69 1.82
C ILE A 102 15.45 10.22 1.69
N PHE A 103 15.45 10.72 0.46
CA PHE A 103 15.44 12.16 0.15
C PHE A 103 14.04 12.71 -0.09
N TYR A 104 13.13 11.88 -0.63
CA TYR A 104 11.76 12.25 -0.98
C TYR A 104 10.75 11.26 -0.38
N PRO A 105 10.63 11.18 0.96
CA PRO A 105 9.86 10.13 1.64
C PRO A 105 8.37 10.13 1.29
N ASN A 106 7.85 11.25 0.80
CA ASN A 106 6.44 11.46 0.49
C ASN A 106 6.18 11.66 -1.02
N ASP A 107 7.17 11.43 -1.90
CA ASP A 107 6.91 11.55 -3.34
C ASP A 107 5.99 10.41 -3.80
N ARG A 108 4.76 10.78 -4.14
CA ARG A 108 3.69 9.88 -4.59
C ARG A 108 4.13 8.99 -5.76
N ARG A 109 4.91 9.52 -6.71
CA ARG A 109 5.34 8.80 -7.92
C ARG A 109 6.35 7.72 -7.56
N ILE A 110 7.29 8.05 -6.68
CA ILE A 110 8.32 7.11 -6.19
C ILE A 110 7.67 6.00 -5.36
N LEU A 111 6.76 6.34 -4.44
CA LEU A 111 5.99 5.36 -3.67
C LEU A 111 5.19 4.43 -4.58
N ASN A 112 4.49 4.99 -5.58
CA ASN A 112 3.72 4.19 -6.53
C ASN A 112 4.58 3.19 -7.32
N LEU A 113 5.73 3.65 -7.85
CA LEU A 113 6.66 2.77 -8.56
C LEU A 113 7.25 1.72 -7.64
N LEU A 114 7.61 2.07 -6.39
CA LEU A 114 8.15 1.10 -5.43
C LEU A 114 7.12 0.03 -5.11
N GLY A 115 5.88 0.41 -4.79
CA GLY A 115 4.80 -0.54 -4.54
C GLY A 115 4.55 -1.46 -5.75
N THR A 116 4.63 -0.92 -6.96
CA THR A 116 4.49 -1.69 -8.20
C THR A 116 5.65 -2.68 -8.39
N VAL A 117 6.89 -2.24 -8.17
CA VAL A 117 8.09 -3.09 -8.26
C VAL A 117 8.06 -4.21 -7.22
N LEU A 118 7.61 -3.92 -5.99
CA LEU A 118 7.44 -4.92 -4.94
C LEU A 118 6.36 -5.95 -5.31
N PHE A 119 5.25 -5.50 -5.91
CA PHE A 119 4.21 -6.39 -6.43
C PHE A 119 4.74 -7.32 -7.53
N MET A 120 5.50 -6.80 -8.50
CA MET A 120 6.10 -7.60 -9.57
C MET A 120 7.09 -8.65 -9.04
N GLN A 121 7.77 -8.35 -7.95
CA GLN A 121 8.64 -9.29 -7.22
C GLN A 121 7.88 -10.25 -6.29
N LYS A 122 6.54 -10.19 -6.26
CA LYS A 122 5.68 -10.95 -5.34
C LYS A 122 5.92 -10.67 -3.86
N LYS A 123 6.57 -9.54 -3.54
CA LYS A 123 6.75 -9.02 -2.17
C LYS A 123 5.46 -8.32 -1.70
N TYR A 124 4.36 -9.07 -1.72
CA TYR A 124 3.03 -8.50 -1.49
C TYR A 124 2.87 -7.82 -0.13
N PRO A 125 3.41 -8.32 1.00
CA PRO A 125 3.28 -7.63 2.29
C PRO A 125 3.93 -6.24 2.30
N GLU A 126 5.08 -6.08 1.63
CA GLU A 126 5.75 -4.79 1.53
C GLU A 126 4.98 -3.84 0.62
N ALA A 127 4.46 -4.34 -0.51
CA ALA A 127 3.61 -3.56 -1.41
C ALA A 127 2.32 -3.07 -0.71
N ASP A 128 1.70 -3.90 0.14
CA ASP A 128 0.52 -3.54 0.94
C ASP A 128 0.84 -2.34 1.85
N GLY A 129 1.99 -2.39 2.55
CA GLY A 129 2.46 -1.28 3.38
C GLY A 129 2.61 0.03 2.61
N ILE A 130 3.23 -0.02 1.42
CA ILE A 130 3.41 1.17 0.56
C ILE A 130 2.08 1.74 0.09
N PHE A 131 1.16 0.93 -0.43
CA PHE A 131 -0.11 1.46 -0.92
C PHE A 131 -1.04 1.92 0.22
N ARG A 132 -0.99 1.27 1.40
CA ARG A 132 -1.69 1.79 2.59
C ARG A 132 -1.17 3.16 3.00
N LEU A 133 0.16 3.35 3.00
CA LEU A 133 0.76 4.67 3.23
C LEU A 133 0.21 5.71 2.24
N MET A 134 0.19 5.39 0.95
CA MET A 134 -0.38 6.28 -0.07
C MET A 134 -1.85 6.63 0.20
N THR A 135 -2.69 5.65 0.59
CA THR A 135 -4.10 5.92 0.93
C THR A 135 -4.28 6.76 2.20
N MET A 136 -3.33 6.69 3.15
CA MET A 136 -3.34 7.55 4.35
C MET A 136 -2.91 8.98 4.00
N MET A 137 -1.93 9.13 3.11
CA MET A 137 -1.46 10.44 2.66
C MET A 137 -2.48 11.16 1.79
N ASN A 138 -3.20 10.42 0.93
CA ASN A 138 -4.26 10.95 0.11
C ASN A 138 -5.48 9.99 0.10
N PRO A 139 -6.49 10.28 0.93
CA PRO A 139 -7.71 9.48 1.02
C PRO A 139 -8.58 9.43 -0.24
N ASP A 140 -8.31 10.28 -1.25
CA ASP A 140 -9.05 10.35 -2.52
C ASP A 140 -8.28 9.75 -3.71
N ASP A 141 -7.12 9.14 -3.45
CA ASP A 141 -6.24 8.60 -4.48
C ASP A 141 -6.73 7.24 -5.02
N THR A 142 -7.51 7.30 -6.10
CA THR A 142 -8.08 6.11 -6.75
C THR A 142 -7.02 5.15 -7.30
N VAL A 143 -5.83 5.66 -7.67
CA VAL A 143 -4.71 4.82 -8.12
C VAL A 143 -4.15 4.00 -6.96
N ALA A 144 -3.94 4.60 -5.78
CA ALA A 144 -3.47 3.87 -4.61
C ALA A 144 -4.47 2.79 -4.17
N TYR A 145 -5.78 3.09 -4.16
CA TYR A 145 -6.81 2.09 -3.84
C TYR A 145 -6.89 0.96 -4.87
N THR A 146 -6.72 1.28 -6.16
CA THR A 146 -6.68 0.28 -7.24
C THR A 146 -5.51 -0.68 -7.01
N ASN A 147 -4.31 -0.15 -6.79
CA ASN A 147 -3.13 -0.97 -6.56
C ASN A 147 -3.20 -1.76 -5.25
N LEU A 148 -3.74 -1.16 -4.18
CA LEU A 148 -3.98 -1.83 -2.92
C LEU A 148 -4.96 -3.01 -3.10
N SER A 149 -6.04 -2.84 -3.87
CA SER A 149 -6.97 -3.93 -4.15
C SER A 149 -6.30 -5.10 -4.89
N ALA A 150 -5.44 -4.81 -5.86
CA ALA A 150 -4.68 -5.84 -6.59
C ALA A 150 -3.71 -6.58 -5.66
N VAL A 151 -2.96 -5.87 -4.81
CA VAL A 151 -2.06 -6.48 -3.82
C VAL A 151 -2.82 -7.38 -2.84
N LEU A 152 -3.94 -6.90 -2.30
CA LEU A 152 -4.77 -7.66 -1.37
C LEU A 152 -5.35 -8.92 -2.03
N ALA A 153 -5.77 -8.83 -3.29
CA ALA A 153 -6.22 -9.97 -4.07
C ALA A 153 -5.10 -11.01 -4.27
N SER A 154 -3.86 -10.57 -4.55
CA SER A 154 -2.71 -11.49 -4.64
C SER A 154 -2.36 -12.15 -3.29
N GLN A 155 -2.74 -11.54 -2.17
CA GLN A 155 -2.66 -12.14 -0.84
C GLN A 155 -3.91 -12.99 -0.49
N LYS A 156 -4.86 -13.16 -1.41
CA LYS A 156 -6.15 -13.84 -1.20
C LYS A 156 -7.06 -13.18 -0.14
N ARG A 157 -6.82 -11.90 0.17
CA ARG A 157 -7.64 -11.08 1.08
C ARG A 157 -8.75 -10.38 0.30
N TYR A 158 -9.63 -11.17 -0.32
CA TYR A 158 -10.58 -10.69 -1.33
C TYR A 158 -11.60 -9.69 -0.79
N GLN A 159 -12.08 -9.86 0.44
CA GLN A 159 -13.03 -8.94 1.08
C GLN A 159 -12.43 -7.54 1.24
N GLU A 160 -11.18 -7.45 1.70
CA GLU A 160 -10.49 -6.16 1.81
C GLU A 160 -10.21 -5.57 0.42
N ALA A 161 -9.91 -6.41 -0.56
CA ALA A 161 -9.73 -5.98 -1.94
C ALA A 161 -11.03 -5.37 -2.52
N ILE A 162 -12.18 -5.99 -2.26
CA ILE A 162 -13.51 -5.48 -2.64
C ILE A 162 -13.77 -4.12 -1.98
N VAL A 163 -13.47 -3.96 -0.70
CA VAL A 163 -13.66 -2.67 0.00
C VAL A 163 -12.86 -1.56 -0.70
N ASN A 164 -11.61 -1.81 -1.08
CA ASN A 164 -10.79 -0.82 -1.75
C ASN A 164 -11.22 -0.58 -3.21
N ALA A 165 -11.57 -1.62 -3.96
CA ALA A 165 -12.11 -1.46 -5.31
C ALA A 165 -13.46 -0.71 -5.33
N ARG A 166 -14.30 -0.92 -4.30
CA ARG A 166 -15.54 -0.17 -4.13
C ARG A 166 -15.29 1.32 -3.88
N LYS A 167 -14.25 1.69 -3.12
CA LYS A 167 -13.87 3.10 -2.96
C LYS A 167 -13.52 3.75 -4.30
N VAL A 168 -12.79 3.05 -5.17
CA VAL A 168 -12.48 3.51 -6.54
C VAL A 168 -13.78 3.72 -7.31
N TYR A 169 -14.66 2.72 -7.34
CA TYR A 169 -15.92 2.81 -8.07
C TYR A 169 -16.85 3.92 -7.54
N LEU A 170 -16.89 4.17 -6.23
CA LEU A 170 -17.69 5.27 -5.66
C LEU A 170 -17.19 6.66 -6.07
N LYS A 171 -15.88 6.80 -6.33
CA LYS A 171 -15.29 8.05 -6.82
C LYS A 171 -15.44 8.20 -8.34
N GLU A 172 -15.44 7.09 -9.05
CA GLU A 172 -15.50 7.04 -10.51
C GLU A 172 -16.63 6.10 -10.99
N PRO A 173 -17.90 6.40 -10.70
CA PRO A 173 -19.03 5.48 -10.96
C PRO A 173 -19.27 5.19 -12.45
N ASP A 174 -18.86 6.13 -13.32
CA ASP A 174 -18.95 6.00 -14.77
C ASP A 174 -17.72 5.36 -15.42
N SER A 175 -16.67 5.06 -14.63
CA SER A 175 -15.44 4.45 -15.15
C SER A 175 -15.65 2.95 -15.41
N PRO A 176 -15.59 2.49 -16.68
CA PRO A 176 -15.67 1.06 -16.96
C PRO A 176 -14.51 0.27 -16.34
N ILE A 177 -13.35 0.89 -16.20
CA ILE A 177 -12.18 0.25 -15.60
C ILE A 177 -12.39 0.07 -14.10
N ALA A 178 -12.98 1.05 -13.40
CA ALA A 178 -13.35 0.90 -12.00
C ALA A 178 -14.39 -0.21 -11.80
N ALA A 179 -15.41 -0.27 -12.66
CA ALA A 179 -16.40 -1.35 -12.65
C ALA A 179 -15.77 -2.72 -12.91
N LEU A 180 -14.86 -2.82 -13.88
CA LEU A 180 -14.18 -4.07 -14.21
C LEU A 180 -13.24 -4.54 -13.09
N ASN A 181 -12.52 -3.63 -12.43
CA ASN A 181 -11.69 -3.95 -11.28
C ASN A 181 -12.55 -4.47 -10.12
N LEU A 182 -13.68 -3.82 -9.82
CA LEU A 182 -14.61 -4.28 -8.79
C LEU A 182 -15.22 -5.64 -9.14
N SER A 183 -15.63 -5.85 -10.40
CA SER A 183 -16.08 -7.14 -10.92
C SER A 183 -15.03 -8.22 -10.71
N SER A 184 -13.77 -7.94 -11.04
CA SER A 184 -12.65 -8.85 -10.84
C SER A 184 -12.47 -9.23 -9.36
N MET A 185 -12.65 -8.29 -8.42
CA MET A 185 -12.52 -8.58 -6.99
C MET A 185 -13.66 -9.47 -6.49
N TYR A 186 -14.90 -9.22 -6.92
CA TYR A 186 -16.05 -10.09 -6.62
C TYR A 186 -15.88 -11.49 -7.24
N SER A 187 -15.35 -11.54 -8.46
CA SER A 187 -15.08 -12.79 -9.18
C SER A 187 -14.09 -13.65 -8.40
N LEU A 188 -12.95 -13.08 -7.98
CA LEU A 188 -11.96 -13.78 -7.16
C LEU A 188 -12.50 -14.21 -5.79
N ASN A 189 -13.45 -13.44 -5.23
CA ASN A 189 -14.11 -13.79 -3.98
C ASN A 189 -15.13 -14.94 -4.11
N GLY A 190 -15.58 -15.24 -5.33
CA GLY A 190 -16.64 -16.22 -5.59
C GLY A 190 -18.06 -15.64 -5.59
N ASP A 191 -18.21 -14.31 -5.48
CA ASP A 191 -19.51 -13.63 -5.53
C ASP A 191 -19.93 -13.45 -7.00
N THR A 192 -20.36 -14.55 -7.61
CA THR A 192 -20.63 -14.63 -9.06
C THR A 192 -21.68 -13.61 -9.53
N SER A 193 -22.72 -13.35 -8.74
CA SER A 193 -23.81 -12.44 -9.13
C SER A 193 -23.31 -11.00 -9.27
N GLU A 194 -22.59 -10.51 -8.27
CA GLU A 194 -22.00 -9.17 -8.21
C GLU A 194 -20.90 -9.02 -9.28
N ALA A 195 -20.05 -10.04 -9.43
CA ALA A 195 -19.04 -10.06 -10.47
C ALA A 195 -19.65 -9.86 -11.86
N LEU A 196 -20.71 -10.60 -12.19
CA LEU A 196 -21.44 -10.48 -13.45
C LEU A 196 -22.15 -9.13 -13.61
N GLU A 197 -22.71 -8.57 -12.55
CA GLU A 197 -23.34 -7.25 -12.57
C GLU A 197 -22.35 -6.16 -12.98
N TYR A 198 -21.20 -6.07 -12.31
CA TYR A 198 -20.19 -5.06 -12.60
C TYR A 198 -19.45 -5.34 -13.92
N PHE A 199 -19.31 -6.61 -14.32
CA PHE A 199 -18.80 -6.95 -15.65
C PHE A 199 -19.72 -6.41 -16.76
N ARG A 200 -21.05 -6.58 -16.59
CA ARG A 200 -22.05 -6.02 -17.53
C ARG A 200 -21.97 -4.50 -17.60
N LYS A 201 -21.86 -3.81 -16.46
CA LYS A 201 -21.68 -2.35 -16.41
C LYS A 201 -20.42 -1.90 -17.18
N ALA A 202 -19.32 -2.62 -17.03
CA ALA A 202 -18.10 -2.35 -17.79
C ALA A 202 -18.30 -2.60 -19.30
N TYR A 203 -19.01 -3.68 -19.68
CA TYR A 203 -19.32 -4.00 -21.07
C TYR A 203 -20.19 -2.94 -21.75
N GLU A 204 -21.22 -2.43 -21.06
CA GLU A 204 -22.12 -1.39 -21.59
C GLU A 204 -21.36 -0.12 -22.02
N LYS A 205 -20.22 0.17 -21.40
CA LYS A 205 -19.38 1.34 -21.71
C LYS A 205 -18.21 1.01 -22.65
N LEU A 206 -17.58 -0.15 -22.51
CA LEU A 206 -16.41 -0.54 -23.32
C LEU A 206 -16.79 -1.18 -24.66
N GLY A 207 -17.99 -1.76 -24.75
CA GLY A 207 -18.39 -2.60 -25.88
C GLY A 207 -17.35 -3.70 -26.14
N GLU A 208 -16.93 -3.83 -27.39
CA GLU A 208 -15.98 -4.88 -27.81
C GLU A 208 -14.59 -4.75 -27.18
N ASN A 209 -14.22 -3.57 -26.67
CA ASN A 209 -12.93 -3.35 -26.03
C ASN A 209 -12.79 -4.12 -24.71
N ILE A 210 -13.89 -4.66 -24.17
CA ILE A 210 -13.83 -5.56 -23.01
C ILE A 210 -13.24 -6.93 -23.36
N LEU A 211 -13.27 -7.35 -24.64
CA LEU A 211 -12.94 -8.72 -25.03
C LEU A 211 -11.53 -9.14 -24.59
N PRO A 212 -10.45 -8.37 -24.82
CA PRO A 212 -9.13 -8.72 -24.32
C PRO A 212 -9.08 -8.84 -22.79
N LEU A 213 -9.81 -7.96 -22.08
CA LEU A 213 -9.84 -7.90 -20.63
C LEU A 213 -10.62 -9.08 -20.02
N SER A 214 -11.62 -9.58 -20.74
CA SER A 214 -12.44 -10.74 -20.34
C SER A 214 -11.63 -12.04 -20.23
N TYR A 215 -10.46 -12.11 -20.85
CA TYR A 215 -9.60 -13.30 -20.78
C TYR A 215 -8.75 -13.37 -19.52
N ASN A 216 -8.72 -12.32 -18.70
CA ASN A 216 -8.00 -12.30 -17.43
C ASN A 216 -8.45 -13.47 -16.53
N SER A 217 -7.49 -14.13 -15.88
CA SER A 217 -7.74 -15.30 -15.00
C SER A 217 -8.67 -14.99 -13.83
N ASN A 218 -8.78 -13.72 -13.44
CA ASN A 218 -9.68 -13.31 -12.36
C ASN A 218 -11.14 -13.61 -12.69
N PHE A 219 -11.50 -13.78 -13.96
CA PHE A 219 -12.86 -14.10 -14.41
C PHE A 219 -13.10 -15.58 -14.67
N ASP A 220 -12.16 -16.47 -14.35
CA ASP A 220 -12.26 -17.89 -14.69
C ASP A 220 -13.49 -18.58 -14.07
N ASN A 221 -13.88 -18.19 -12.84
CA ASN A 221 -15.05 -18.74 -12.17
C ASN A 221 -16.38 -18.29 -12.82
N ILE A 222 -16.45 -17.08 -13.37
CA ILE A 222 -17.67 -16.56 -14.02
C ILE A 222 -17.70 -16.83 -15.52
N ARG A 223 -16.60 -17.29 -16.11
CA ARG A 223 -16.45 -17.44 -17.56
C ARG A 223 -17.52 -18.36 -18.16
N LYS A 224 -17.95 -19.40 -17.44
CA LYS A 224 -18.96 -20.37 -17.91
C LYS A 224 -20.39 -19.86 -17.77
N GLU A 225 -20.60 -18.75 -17.08
CA GLU A 225 -21.93 -18.21 -16.82
C GLU A 225 -22.60 -17.72 -18.10
N LYS A 226 -23.91 -17.95 -18.18
CA LYS A 226 -24.70 -17.66 -19.39
C LYS A 226 -24.59 -16.20 -19.82
N LEU A 227 -24.61 -15.27 -18.87
CA LEU A 227 -24.46 -13.84 -19.15
C LEU A 227 -23.09 -13.55 -19.80
N PHE A 228 -22.02 -14.07 -19.22
CA PHE A 228 -20.66 -13.87 -19.73
C PHE A 228 -20.51 -14.43 -21.15
N GLN A 229 -21.00 -15.66 -21.37
CA GLN A 229 -20.96 -16.31 -22.67
C GLN A 229 -21.78 -15.56 -23.73
N ASN A 230 -22.92 -14.99 -23.35
CA ASN A 230 -23.74 -14.18 -24.25
C ASN A 230 -23.01 -12.90 -24.66
N ILE A 231 -22.44 -12.15 -23.71
CA ILE A 231 -21.67 -10.92 -24.00
C ILE A 231 -20.52 -11.22 -24.97
N VAL A 232 -19.74 -12.27 -24.72
CA VAL A 232 -18.63 -12.65 -25.61
C VAL A 232 -19.12 -13.07 -27.00
N ARG A 233 -20.25 -13.77 -27.09
CA ARG A 233 -20.85 -14.17 -28.37
C ARG A 233 -21.31 -12.95 -29.18
N GLU A 234 -22.03 -12.03 -28.54
CA GLU A 234 -22.53 -10.80 -29.17
C GLU A 234 -21.39 -9.96 -29.77
N ILE A 235 -20.26 -9.84 -29.05
CA ILE A 235 -19.06 -9.15 -29.56
C ILE A 235 -18.52 -9.85 -30.82
N ARG A 236 -18.45 -11.18 -30.81
CA ARG A 236 -17.92 -11.96 -31.95
C ARG A 236 -18.83 -11.86 -33.17
N GLU A 237 -20.14 -11.87 -32.98
CA GLU A 237 -21.12 -11.72 -34.05
C GLU A 237 -21.07 -10.34 -34.69
N LYS A 238 -20.99 -9.27 -33.87
CA LYS A 238 -20.81 -7.90 -34.38
C LYS A 238 -19.56 -7.75 -35.26
N ARG A 239 -18.41 -8.31 -34.82
CA ARG A 239 -17.18 -8.28 -35.62
C ARG A 239 -17.31 -8.95 -36.98
N LYS A 240 -18.05 -10.06 -37.07
CA LYS A 240 -18.28 -10.76 -38.34
C LYS A 240 -19.14 -9.91 -39.28
N SER A 241 -20.18 -9.27 -38.77
CA SER A 241 -21.08 -8.43 -39.58
C SER A 241 -20.43 -7.16 -40.15
N VAL A 242 -19.32 -6.69 -39.57
CA VAL A 242 -18.58 -5.52 -40.06
C VAL A 242 -17.53 -5.90 -41.12
N SER A 243 -17.19 -7.19 -41.22
CA SER A 243 -16.21 -7.72 -42.18
C SER A 243 -16.82 -8.25 -43.48
N GLU A 244 -18.15 -8.23 -43.60
CA GLU A 244 -18.95 -8.60 -44.79
C GLU A 244 -19.45 -7.34 -45.52
#